data_AF-A0A963N1D5-F1
#
_entry.id   AF-A0A963N1D5-F1
#
_cell.length_a   1.000
_cell.length_b   1.000
_cell.length_c   1.000
_cell.angle_alpha   90.00
_cell.angle_beta   90.00
_cell.angle_gamma   90.00
#
_symmetry.space_group_name_H-M   'P 1'
#
loop_
_entity.id
_entity.type
_entity.pdbx_description
1 polymer ?
#
loop_
_entity_poly.entity_id
_entity_poly.type
_entity_poly.pdbx_seq_one_letter_code
_entity_poly.pdbx_strand_id
1 'polypeptide(L)'
;YANGGAETVVAEAIAGQRDKVFLVSKVLPSNASFRGTIAACEHSLGRLKTDVIDLYLLHWRSSTPVAETVRAFRQLQADGKIRHWGVSNFDVDDMEDVVDVDAACAVNQVQYNLNDRGIEFDLLPWQQKRSMPLMAYCPLGGGDLVNHPAIVPVARKHGVTPPAIALAFLLSRPGVQA
;
A
#
# COMPACT_ATOMS: atom_id res chain seq x y z
N TYR A 1 10.88 -5.39 2.81
CA TYR A 1 11.55 -4.74 3.96
C TYR A 1 12.67 -5.59 4.51
N ALA A 2 13.64 -5.00 5.25
CA ALA A 2 14.82 -5.69 5.78
C ALA A 2 15.55 -6.56 4.72
N ASN A 3 15.72 -6.01 3.51
CA ASN A 3 16.30 -6.70 2.34
C ASN A 3 15.70 -8.10 2.06
N GLY A 4 14.42 -8.29 2.38
CA GLY A 4 13.69 -9.54 2.17
C GLY A 4 13.39 -10.32 3.46
N GLY A 5 14.05 -9.99 4.59
CA GLY A 5 13.82 -10.69 5.85
C GLY A 5 12.36 -10.66 6.33
N ALA A 6 11.67 -9.54 6.12
CA ALA A 6 10.25 -9.43 6.48
C ALA A 6 9.35 -10.35 5.63
N GLU A 7 9.68 -10.59 4.37
CA GLU A 7 8.92 -11.49 3.50
C GLU A 7 9.06 -12.95 3.96
N THR A 8 10.25 -13.34 4.44
CA THR A 8 10.46 -14.66 5.03
C THR A 8 9.63 -14.86 6.31
N VAL A 9 9.57 -13.86 7.18
CA VAL A 9 8.72 -13.91 8.39
C VAL A 9 7.23 -14.03 8.01
N VAL A 10 6.79 -13.29 7.00
CA VAL A 10 5.41 -13.41 6.48
C VAL A 10 5.16 -14.81 5.93
N ALA A 11 6.10 -15.39 5.17
CA ALA A 11 5.98 -16.74 4.63
C ALA A 11 5.75 -17.78 5.73
N GLU A 12 6.47 -17.68 6.84
CA GLU A 12 6.30 -18.54 8.01
C GLU A 12 4.93 -18.34 8.66
N ALA A 13 4.49 -17.10 8.83
CA ALA A 13 3.20 -16.77 9.45
C ALA A 13 1.99 -17.28 8.64
N ILE A 14 2.09 -17.31 7.31
CA ILE A 14 0.98 -17.70 6.41
C ILE A 14 1.06 -19.16 5.95
N ALA A 15 2.03 -19.94 6.43
CA ALA A 15 2.24 -21.33 6.02
C ALA A 15 0.97 -22.18 6.20
N GLY A 16 0.52 -22.83 5.12
CA GLY A 16 -0.72 -23.64 5.11
C GLY A 16 -2.02 -22.83 5.14
N GLN A 17 -1.95 -21.50 5.01
CA GLN A 17 -3.09 -20.59 5.16
C GLN A 17 -3.09 -19.48 4.09
N ARG A 18 -2.42 -19.70 2.95
CA ARG A 18 -2.23 -18.70 1.90
C ARG A 18 -3.55 -18.15 1.35
N ASP A 19 -4.59 -18.99 1.30
CA ASP A 19 -5.95 -18.67 0.85
C ASP A 19 -6.73 -17.78 1.83
N LYS A 20 -6.27 -17.66 3.09
CA LYS A 20 -6.93 -16.85 4.13
C LYS A 20 -6.38 -15.42 4.23
N VAL A 21 -5.37 -15.08 3.46
CA VAL A 21 -4.68 -13.78 3.54
C VAL A 21 -4.74 -13.03 2.22
N PHE A 22 -4.83 -11.71 2.30
CA PHE A 22 -4.58 -10.82 1.17
C PHE A 22 -3.15 -10.29 1.27
N LEU A 23 -2.26 -10.80 0.41
CA LEU A 23 -0.83 -10.56 0.49
C LEU A 23 -0.42 -9.36 -0.37
N VAL A 24 0.21 -8.38 0.26
CA VAL A 24 0.73 -7.17 -0.39
C VAL A 24 2.25 -7.13 -0.27
N SER A 25 2.95 -6.95 -1.39
CA SER A 25 4.38 -6.62 -1.39
C SER A 25 4.69 -5.48 -2.37
N LYS A 26 5.96 -5.07 -2.45
CA LYS A 26 6.37 -3.87 -3.20
C LYS A 26 7.65 -4.08 -3.98
N VAL A 27 7.78 -3.38 -5.10
CA VAL A 27 9.04 -3.22 -5.84
C VAL A 27 9.66 -1.86 -5.52
N LEU A 28 10.96 -1.84 -5.23
CA LEU A 28 11.71 -0.60 -5.05
C LEU A 28 11.89 0.12 -6.39
N PRO A 29 11.84 1.46 -6.44
CA PRO A 29 12.00 2.21 -7.68
C PRO A 29 13.33 2.01 -8.41
N SER A 30 14.40 1.65 -7.68
CA SER A 30 15.68 1.24 -8.28
C SER A 30 15.58 -0.02 -9.14
N ASN A 31 14.53 -0.82 -8.95
CA ASN A 31 14.21 -2.01 -9.74
C ASN A 31 13.01 -1.79 -10.69
N ALA A 32 12.48 -0.57 -10.82
CA ALA A 32 11.21 -0.31 -11.52
C ALA A 32 11.27 -0.40 -13.06
N SER A 33 12.43 -0.71 -13.65
CA SER A 33 12.48 -1.06 -15.09
C SER A 33 11.61 -2.29 -15.38
N PHE A 34 11.25 -2.48 -16.64
CA PHE A 34 10.42 -3.63 -17.04
C PHE A 34 11.00 -4.97 -16.55
N ARG A 35 12.29 -5.21 -16.84
CA ARG A 35 12.98 -6.46 -16.43
C ARG A 35 13.24 -6.50 -14.92
N GLY A 36 13.59 -5.36 -14.33
CA GLY A 36 13.86 -5.26 -12.90
C GLY A 36 12.63 -5.58 -12.05
N THR A 37 11.45 -5.12 -12.48
CA THR A 37 10.19 -5.32 -11.76
C THR A 37 9.79 -6.78 -11.77
N ILE A 38 9.92 -7.44 -12.93
CA ILE A 38 9.67 -8.88 -13.06
C ILE A 38 10.63 -9.66 -12.14
N ALA A 39 11.94 -9.40 -12.24
CA ALA A 39 12.93 -10.09 -11.40
C ALA A 39 12.71 -9.85 -9.89
N ALA A 40 12.34 -8.62 -9.50
CA ALA A 40 12.04 -8.29 -8.11
C ALA A 40 10.79 -9.03 -7.61
N CYS A 41 9.77 -9.20 -8.46
CA CYS A 41 8.58 -9.99 -8.14
C CYS A 41 8.94 -11.46 -7.93
N GLU A 42 9.72 -12.09 -8.82
CA GLU A 42 10.19 -13.49 -8.65
C GLU A 42 10.90 -13.68 -7.32
N HIS A 43 11.82 -12.77 -6.99
CA HIS A 43 12.56 -12.86 -5.74
C HIS A 43 11.64 -12.71 -4.52
N SER A 44 10.60 -11.87 -4.63
CA SER A 44 9.60 -11.68 -3.56
C SER A 44 8.76 -12.95 -3.38
N LEU A 45 8.25 -13.52 -4.46
CA LEU A 45 7.51 -14.80 -4.48
C LEU A 45 8.34 -15.93 -3.86
N GLY A 46 9.62 -16.05 -4.25
CA GLY A 46 10.54 -17.04 -3.69
C GLY A 46 10.73 -16.91 -2.18
N ARG A 47 10.85 -15.68 -1.65
CA ARG A 47 10.94 -15.45 -0.20
C ARG A 47 9.61 -15.70 0.52
N LEU A 48 8.49 -15.32 -0.11
CA LEU A 48 7.13 -15.51 0.41
C LEU A 48 6.66 -16.97 0.33
N LYS A 49 7.37 -17.83 -0.40
CA LYS A 49 7.04 -19.26 -0.64
C LYS A 49 5.61 -19.43 -1.17
N THR A 50 5.23 -18.60 -2.14
CA THR A 50 3.92 -18.62 -2.79
C THR A 50 4.07 -18.29 -4.26
N ASP A 51 3.14 -18.75 -5.09
CA ASP A 51 3.16 -18.51 -6.54
C ASP A 51 2.49 -17.19 -6.97
N VAL A 52 1.74 -16.54 -6.06
CA VAL A 52 0.97 -15.32 -6.36
C VAL A 52 0.98 -14.33 -5.21
N ILE A 53 1.13 -13.04 -5.53
CA ILE A 53 0.91 -11.89 -4.63
C ILE A 53 -0.44 -11.26 -4.99
N ASP A 54 -1.30 -10.96 -4.02
CA ASP A 54 -2.63 -10.42 -4.32
C ASP A 54 -2.55 -8.98 -4.81
N LEU A 55 -1.62 -8.19 -4.27
CA LEU A 55 -1.38 -6.81 -4.70
C LEU A 55 0.12 -6.47 -4.68
N TYR A 56 0.64 -5.99 -5.79
CA TYR A 56 2.04 -5.59 -5.91
C TYR A 56 2.18 -4.10 -6.22
N LEU A 57 2.94 -3.38 -5.41
CA LEU A 57 3.01 -1.91 -5.46
C LEU A 57 4.37 -1.41 -5.95
N LEU A 58 4.37 -0.36 -6.77
CA LEU A 58 5.56 0.49 -6.88
C LEU A 58 5.71 1.29 -5.57
N HIS A 59 6.85 1.16 -4.89
CA HIS A 59 7.01 1.65 -3.52
C HIS A 59 7.04 3.18 -3.39
N TRP A 60 7.61 3.87 -4.37
CA TRP A 60 7.53 5.32 -4.60
C TRP A 60 7.97 5.61 -6.04
N ARG A 61 7.78 6.84 -6.51
CA ARG A 61 8.10 7.21 -7.90
C ARG A 61 9.57 6.93 -8.23
N SER A 62 9.80 6.41 -9.44
CA SER A 62 11.13 6.13 -9.99
C SER A 62 11.52 7.19 -11.01
N SER A 63 12.82 7.28 -11.32
CA SER A 63 13.29 7.97 -12.53
C SER A 63 12.97 7.19 -13.81
N THR A 64 12.69 5.88 -13.69
CA THR A 64 12.14 5.09 -14.80
C THR A 64 10.73 5.58 -15.12
N PRO A 65 10.39 5.81 -16.41
CA PRO A 65 9.04 6.18 -16.81
C PRO A 65 8.01 5.19 -16.28
N VAL A 66 6.93 5.71 -15.70
CA VAL A 66 5.92 4.86 -15.02
C VAL A 66 5.32 3.81 -15.95
N ALA A 67 5.20 4.12 -17.24
CA ALA A 67 4.75 3.21 -18.29
C ALA A 67 5.57 1.91 -18.40
N GLU A 68 6.88 1.94 -18.14
CA GLU A 68 7.67 0.71 -18.15
C GLU A 68 7.31 -0.21 -16.97
N THR A 69 7.13 0.38 -15.79
CA THR A 69 6.73 -0.35 -14.57
C THR A 69 5.33 -0.94 -14.75
N VAL A 70 4.39 -0.14 -15.26
CA VAL A 70 3.01 -0.58 -15.54
C VAL A 70 3.00 -1.73 -16.54
N ARG A 71 3.81 -1.66 -17.61
CA ARG A 71 3.94 -2.76 -18.58
C ARG A 71 4.44 -4.04 -17.90
N ALA A 72 5.37 -3.95 -16.95
CA ALA A 72 5.82 -5.10 -16.18
C ALA A 72 4.73 -5.65 -15.24
N PHE A 73 3.97 -4.79 -14.56
CA PHE A 73 2.84 -5.24 -13.76
C PHE A 73 1.79 -5.97 -14.59
N ARG A 74 1.48 -5.47 -15.79
CA ARG A 74 0.57 -6.17 -16.71
C ARG A 74 1.10 -7.52 -17.16
N GLN A 75 2.40 -7.63 -17.43
CA GLN A 75 3.01 -8.93 -17.72
C GLN A 75 2.89 -9.88 -16.53
N LEU A 76 3.21 -9.43 -15.31
CA LEU A 76 3.09 -10.24 -14.10
C LEU A 76 1.64 -10.67 -13.81
N GLN A 77 0.65 -9.83 -14.13
CA GLN A 77 -0.76 -10.19 -14.07
C GLN A 77 -1.10 -11.28 -15.09
N ALA A 78 -0.67 -11.11 -16.35
CA ALA A 78 -0.88 -12.10 -17.40
C ALA A 78 -0.23 -13.46 -17.08
N ASP A 79 0.93 -13.43 -16.43
CA ASP A 79 1.65 -14.62 -15.96
C ASP A 79 1.05 -15.23 -14.69
N GLY A 80 0.01 -14.63 -14.10
CA GLY A 80 -0.65 -15.11 -12.88
C GLY A 80 0.15 -14.89 -11.58
N LYS A 81 1.23 -14.12 -11.63
CA LYS A 81 2.15 -13.89 -10.51
C LYS A 81 1.69 -12.81 -9.55
N ILE A 82 0.90 -11.86 -10.05
CA ILE A 82 0.20 -10.88 -9.22
C ILE A 82 -1.27 -10.82 -9.63
N ARG A 83 -2.19 -10.58 -8.70
CA ARG A 83 -3.62 -10.37 -9.05
C ARG A 83 -3.89 -8.91 -9.40
N HIS A 84 -3.41 -7.99 -8.59
CA HIS A 84 -3.59 -6.56 -8.75
C HIS A 84 -2.24 -5.83 -8.65
N TRP A 85 -2.19 -4.64 -9.19
CA TRP A 85 -1.05 -3.73 -9.03
C TRP A 85 -1.54 -2.36 -8.55
N GLY A 86 -0.63 -1.61 -7.94
CA GLY A 86 -0.89 -0.24 -7.53
C GLY A 86 0.40 0.50 -7.27
N VAL A 87 0.29 1.62 -6.56
CA VAL A 87 1.41 2.49 -6.23
C VAL A 87 1.40 2.86 -4.75
N SER A 88 2.47 3.50 -4.32
CA SER A 88 2.62 4.01 -2.96
C SER A 88 3.42 5.29 -3.00
N ASN A 89 3.08 6.28 -2.17
CA ASN A 89 3.73 7.59 -2.12
C ASN A 89 3.60 8.40 -3.42
N PHE A 90 2.44 8.34 -4.07
CA PHE A 90 2.13 9.14 -5.25
C PHE A 90 1.20 10.29 -4.84
N ASP A 91 1.51 11.51 -5.27
CA ASP A 91 0.62 12.67 -5.17
C ASP A 91 -0.38 12.73 -6.35
N VAL A 92 -1.15 13.82 -6.47
CA VAL A 92 -2.15 13.95 -7.54
C VAL A 92 -1.51 13.95 -8.93
N ASP A 93 -0.40 14.68 -9.12
CA ASP A 93 0.25 14.79 -10.43
C ASP A 93 0.84 13.44 -10.84
N ASP A 94 1.48 12.74 -9.89
CA ASP A 94 1.98 11.39 -10.11
C ASP A 94 0.84 10.40 -10.45
N MET A 95 -0.33 10.55 -9.83
CA MET A 95 -1.48 9.70 -10.08
C MET A 95 -2.13 9.96 -11.44
N GLU A 96 -2.16 11.22 -11.91
CA GLU A 96 -2.62 11.55 -13.27
C GLU A 96 -1.72 10.87 -14.32
N ASP A 97 -0.39 10.91 -14.15
CA ASP A 97 0.56 10.18 -15.02
C ASP A 97 0.28 8.67 -15.06
N VAL A 98 -0.07 8.08 -13.91
CA VAL A 98 -0.38 6.63 -13.82
C VAL A 98 -1.66 6.29 -14.57
N VAL A 99 -2.73 7.05 -14.36
CA VAL A 99 -4.05 6.74 -14.97
C VAL A 99 -4.08 7.04 -16.46
N ASP A 100 -3.28 8.00 -16.93
CA ASP A 100 -3.09 8.28 -18.36
C ASP A 100 -2.42 7.11 -19.09
N VAL A 101 -1.51 6.41 -18.41
CA VAL A 101 -0.92 5.17 -18.93
C VAL A 101 -1.91 4.01 -18.80
N ASP A 102 -2.50 3.85 -17.62
CA ASP A 102 -3.37 2.72 -17.31
C ASP A 102 -4.28 2.98 -16.09
N ALA A 103 -5.58 3.07 -16.37
CA ALA A 103 -6.60 3.29 -15.36
C ALA A 103 -6.84 2.10 -14.40
N ALA A 104 -6.17 0.95 -14.56
CA ALA A 104 -6.34 -0.22 -13.70
C ALA A 104 -5.51 -0.20 -12.42
N CYS A 105 -4.82 0.90 -12.10
CA CYS A 105 -4.16 1.08 -10.81
C CYS A 105 -5.18 0.83 -9.68
N ALA A 106 -4.93 -0.20 -8.86
CA ALA A 106 -5.93 -0.65 -7.90
C ALA A 106 -5.96 0.17 -6.61
N VAL A 107 -4.84 0.80 -6.25
CA VAL A 107 -4.67 1.47 -4.96
C VAL A 107 -3.48 2.42 -4.99
N ASN A 108 -3.53 3.44 -4.13
CA ASN A 108 -2.37 4.22 -3.72
C ASN A 108 -2.18 4.09 -2.20
N GLN A 109 -1.01 3.64 -1.75
CA GLN A 109 -0.65 3.55 -0.34
C GLN A 109 0.18 4.76 0.10
N VAL A 110 -0.36 5.62 0.99
CA VAL A 110 0.26 6.89 1.41
C VAL A 110 0.20 7.09 2.92
N GLN A 111 0.99 8.04 3.42
CA GLN A 111 0.95 8.42 4.84
C GLN A 111 -0.38 9.09 5.15
N TYR A 112 -1.12 8.55 6.11
CA TYR A 112 -2.35 9.18 6.58
C TYR A 112 -2.64 8.78 8.02
N ASN A 113 -2.70 9.76 8.90
CA ASN A 113 -3.04 9.59 10.31
C ASN A 113 -3.57 10.92 10.89
N LEU A 114 -3.89 10.97 12.18
CA LEU A 114 -4.44 12.17 12.81
C LEU A 114 -3.50 13.38 12.80
N ASN A 115 -2.18 13.17 12.76
CA ASN A 115 -1.17 14.22 12.65
C ASN A 115 -0.90 14.61 11.18
N ASP A 116 -0.97 13.64 10.26
CA ASP A 116 -0.66 13.82 8.84
C ASP A 116 -1.93 13.73 7.99
N ARG A 117 -2.57 14.87 7.74
CA ARG A 117 -3.87 14.97 7.05
C ARG A 117 -3.82 15.72 5.72
N GLY A 118 -2.62 16.00 5.18
CA GLY A 118 -2.44 16.82 3.97
C GLY A 118 -3.24 16.31 2.77
N ILE A 119 -3.28 14.98 2.59
CA ILE A 119 -4.01 14.33 1.49
C ILE A 119 -5.51 14.59 1.47
N GLU A 120 -6.11 15.05 2.58
CA GLU A 120 -7.54 15.39 2.63
C GLU A 120 -7.89 16.61 1.75
N PHE A 121 -6.90 17.44 1.41
CA PHE A 121 -7.08 18.62 0.59
C PHE A 121 -7.36 18.28 -0.88
N ASP A 122 -6.61 17.31 -1.43
CA ASP A 122 -6.56 17.04 -2.87
C ASP A 122 -6.60 15.54 -3.21
N LEU A 123 -5.62 14.75 -2.77
CA LEU A 123 -5.40 13.37 -3.18
C LEU A 123 -6.53 12.42 -2.76
N LEU A 124 -6.99 12.51 -1.50
CA LEU A 124 -8.09 11.68 -1.01
C LEU A 124 -9.40 11.98 -1.76
N PRO A 125 -9.85 13.25 -1.90
CA PRO A 125 -10.97 13.58 -2.77
C PRO A 125 -10.80 13.11 -4.22
N TRP A 126 -9.58 13.22 -4.77
CA TRP A 126 -9.25 12.79 -6.12
C TRP A 126 -9.43 11.28 -6.31
N GLN A 127 -8.93 10.48 -5.35
CA GLN A 127 -9.06 9.01 -5.35
C GLN A 127 -10.51 8.57 -5.14
N GLN A 128 -11.24 9.22 -4.21
CA GLN A 128 -12.65 8.92 -3.94
C GLN A 128 -13.54 9.15 -5.16
N LYS A 129 -13.35 10.24 -5.90
CA LYS A 129 -14.09 10.51 -7.15
C LYS A 129 -13.91 9.40 -8.20
N ARG A 130 -12.77 8.72 -8.18
CA ARG A 130 -12.43 7.61 -9.09
C ARG A 130 -12.73 6.23 -8.50
N SER A 131 -13.36 6.17 -7.32
CA SER A 131 -13.60 4.92 -6.57
C SER A 131 -12.32 4.10 -6.36
N MET A 132 -11.16 4.76 -6.25
CA MET A 132 -9.87 4.13 -6.02
C MET A 132 -9.57 4.08 -4.51
N PRO A 133 -9.45 2.89 -3.91
CA PRO A 133 -9.08 2.77 -2.51
C PRO A 133 -7.74 3.44 -2.17
N LEU A 134 -7.62 3.91 -0.93
CA LEU A 134 -6.39 4.42 -0.34
C LEU A 134 -5.97 3.50 0.80
N MET A 135 -4.70 3.11 0.86
CA MET A 135 -4.13 2.41 2.01
C MET A 135 -3.33 3.40 2.86
N ALA A 136 -3.76 3.62 4.09
CA ALA A 136 -3.09 4.52 5.03
C ALA A 136 -1.94 3.77 5.73
N TYR A 137 -0.69 4.14 5.47
CA TYR A 137 0.45 3.64 6.26
C TYR A 137 0.77 4.58 7.43
N CYS A 138 1.47 4.04 8.43
CA CYS A 138 1.74 4.70 9.71
C CYS A 138 0.46 5.25 10.38
N PRO A 139 -0.62 4.44 10.52
CA PRO A 139 -1.91 4.92 11.04
C PRO A 139 -1.84 5.44 12.49
N LEU A 140 -0.79 5.05 13.24
CA LEU A 140 -0.53 5.49 14.61
C LEU A 140 0.56 6.57 14.71
N GLY A 141 0.97 7.17 13.59
CA GLY A 141 2.00 8.23 13.56
C GLY A 141 3.34 7.77 14.14
N GLY A 142 3.80 6.57 13.79
CA GLY A 142 5.04 6.00 14.34
C GLY A 142 5.02 5.69 15.85
N GLY A 143 3.85 5.78 16.50
CA GLY A 143 3.68 5.59 17.95
C GLY A 143 3.25 6.87 18.68
N ASP A 144 3.35 8.04 18.05
CA ASP A 144 3.03 9.33 18.67
C ASP A 144 1.57 9.44 19.10
N LEU A 145 0.67 8.75 18.39
CA LEU A 145 -0.77 8.78 18.68
C LEU A 145 -1.19 7.89 19.85
N VAL A 146 -0.31 7.01 20.33
CA VAL A 146 -0.63 6.03 21.39
C VAL A 146 -0.93 6.73 22.72
N ASN A 147 -0.30 7.87 22.99
CA ASN A 147 -0.46 8.64 24.24
C ASN A 147 -0.88 10.11 24.00
N HIS A 148 -1.40 10.42 22.83
CA HIS A 148 -1.69 11.81 22.47
C HIS A 148 -2.75 12.43 23.40
N PRO A 149 -2.48 13.61 24.01
CA PRO A 149 -3.32 14.18 25.07
C PRO A 149 -4.74 14.51 24.61
N ALA A 150 -4.94 14.78 23.32
CA ALA A 150 -6.28 14.99 22.76
C ALA A 150 -7.05 13.68 22.50
N ILE A 151 -6.35 12.55 22.32
CA ILE A 151 -6.98 11.25 21.99
C ILE A 151 -7.37 10.50 23.26
N VAL A 152 -6.53 10.55 24.30
CA VAL A 152 -6.75 9.84 25.57
C VAL A 152 -8.13 10.10 26.19
N PRO A 153 -8.64 11.35 26.28
CA PRO A 153 -9.99 11.61 26.80
C PRO A 153 -11.10 10.97 25.95
N VAL A 154 -10.95 10.96 24.63
CA VAL A 154 -11.91 10.35 23.69
C VAL A 154 -11.89 8.83 23.87
N ALA A 155 -10.71 8.23 23.92
CA ALA A 155 -10.54 6.79 24.14
C ALA A 155 -11.21 6.35 25.46
N ARG A 156 -10.97 7.11 26.55
CA ARG A 156 -11.61 6.88 27.85
C ARG A 156 -13.13 6.97 27.78
N LYS A 157 -13.68 7.99 27.10
CA LYS A 157 -15.13 8.18 26.93
C LYS A 157 -15.77 6.96 26.23
N HIS A 158 -15.06 6.33 25.31
CA HIS A 158 -15.56 5.18 24.55
C HIS A 158 -15.14 3.82 25.15
N GLY A 159 -14.39 3.78 26.24
CA GLY A 159 -13.92 2.53 26.86
C GLY A 159 -12.93 1.74 25.98
N VAL A 160 -12.17 2.42 25.13
CA VAL A 160 -11.21 1.80 24.19
C VAL A 160 -9.81 2.40 24.37
N THR A 161 -8.83 1.86 23.64
CA THR A 161 -7.44 2.37 23.65
C THR A 161 -7.27 3.55 22.69
N PRO A 162 -6.29 4.45 22.91
CA PRO A 162 -6.00 5.54 21.97
C PRO A 162 -5.69 5.05 20.53
N PRO A 163 -4.94 3.95 20.30
CA PRO A 163 -4.80 3.37 18.98
C PRO A 163 -6.13 2.98 18.31
N ALA A 164 -7.10 2.46 19.08
CA ALA A 164 -8.42 2.13 18.53
C ALA A 164 -9.15 3.39 18.03
N ILE A 165 -9.01 4.53 18.72
CA ILE A 165 -9.56 5.82 18.25
C ILE A 165 -8.85 6.29 16.98
N ALA A 166 -7.52 6.19 16.91
CA ALA A 166 -6.75 6.57 15.72
C ALA A 166 -7.14 5.73 14.49
N LEU A 167 -7.30 4.41 14.66
CA LEU A 167 -7.76 3.52 13.59
C LEU A 167 -9.22 3.78 13.21
N ALA A 168 -10.11 3.98 14.19
CA ALA A 168 -11.51 4.30 13.93
C ALA A 168 -11.68 5.61 13.15
N PHE A 169 -10.83 6.61 13.42
CA PHE A 169 -10.79 7.85 12.62
C PHE A 169 -10.50 7.55 11.14
N LEU A 170 -9.48 6.73 10.84
CA LEU A 170 -9.13 6.39 9.46
C LEU A 170 -10.23 5.58 8.77
N LEU A 171 -10.75 4.56 9.45
CA LEU A 171 -11.81 3.69 8.92
C LEU A 171 -13.15 4.42 8.75
N SER A 172 -13.34 5.58 9.41
CA SER A 172 -14.50 6.44 9.19
C SER A 172 -14.46 7.20 7.84
N ARG A 173 -13.33 7.17 7.12
CA ARG A 173 -13.16 7.84 5.84
C ARG A 173 -13.56 6.89 4.70
N PRO A 174 -14.51 7.27 3.85
CA PRO A 174 -14.88 6.45 2.70
C PRO A 174 -13.68 6.13 1.82
N GLY A 175 -13.52 4.86 1.45
CA GLY A 175 -12.44 4.41 0.56
C GLY A 175 -11.05 4.29 1.22
N VAL A 176 -10.92 4.49 2.53
CA VAL A 176 -9.64 4.31 3.25
C VAL A 176 -9.57 2.95 3.91
N GLN A 177 -8.45 2.25 3.72
CA GLN A 177 -8.05 1.02 4.40
C GLN A 177 -6.88 1.34 5.33
N ALA A 178 -6.91 0.87 6.58
CA ALA A 178 -5.90 1.15 7.61
C ALA A 178 -5.48 -0.12 8.35
#